data_AF-A0A2E1ICS9-F1
#
_entry.id   AF-A0A2E1ICS9-F1
#
_cell.length_a   1.000
_cell.length_b   1.000
_cell.length_c   1.000
_cell.angle_alpha   90.00
_cell.angle_beta   90.00
_cell.angle_gamma   90.00
#
_symmetry.space_group_name_H-M   'P 1'
#
loop_
_entity.id
_entity.type
_entity.pdbx_description
1 polymer ?
#
loop_
_entity_poly.entity_id
_entity_poly.type
_entity_poly.pdbx_seq_one_letter_code
_entity_poly.pdbx_strand_id
1 'polypeptide(L)'
;MGRTANTKQGISRERAHLHFEINFMANENFTTWRKTNLPGTRNDHGMWNGQNLIGIDPWKVFLEQRNAKARKKPFSLLEFVKSQPVLCRVKIGKSNLKWANRFPQLVVKKSGAQPVGGYEICLNSNGLPVNLTPINKGELEENEVKLLEVFPDAYKAAPCKKLVFKKGQQWTLTAKGKTHINLLIN
;
A
#
# COMPACT_ATOMS: atom_id res chain seq x y z
N MET A 1 -15.11 12.74 -5.98
CA MET A 1 -15.70 11.40 -5.78
C MET A 1 -17.20 11.55 -5.52
N GLY A 2 -18.05 10.67 -6.06
CA GLY A 2 -19.50 10.64 -5.75
C GLY A 2 -20.47 11.08 -6.86
N ARG A 3 -19.99 11.71 -7.95
CA ARG A 3 -20.82 12.04 -9.14
C ARG A 3 -20.23 11.52 -10.46
N THR A 4 -19.07 10.88 -10.37
CA THR A 4 -18.28 10.42 -11.52
C THR A 4 -18.51 8.93 -11.70
N ALA A 5 -18.98 8.53 -12.88
CA ALA A 5 -19.01 7.14 -13.32
C ALA A 5 -17.91 6.93 -14.37
N ASN A 6 -17.56 5.67 -14.63
CA ASN A 6 -16.69 5.31 -15.77
C ASN A 6 -17.43 5.40 -17.13
N THR A 7 -18.70 5.82 -17.12
CA THR A 7 -19.56 6.02 -18.29
C THR A 7 -19.81 7.50 -18.55
N LYS A 8 -20.28 7.84 -19.77
CA LYS A 8 -20.71 9.22 -20.10
C LYS A 8 -21.87 9.70 -19.23
N GLN A 9 -22.73 8.79 -18.78
CA GLN A 9 -23.84 9.07 -17.88
C GLN A 9 -23.35 9.14 -16.42
N GLY A 10 -23.77 10.15 -15.67
CA GLY A 10 -23.50 10.28 -14.24
C GLY A 10 -24.25 9.24 -13.40
N ILE A 11 -23.97 9.21 -12.10
CA ILE A 11 -24.68 8.34 -11.14
C ILE A 11 -26.09 8.93 -10.92
N SER A 12 -27.13 8.14 -11.24
CA SER A 12 -28.52 8.54 -11.01
C SER A 12 -28.88 8.55 -9.53
N ARG A 13 -29.97 9.23 -9.15
CA ARG A 13 -30.37 9.37 -7.74
C ARG A 13 -30.62 8.02 -7.08
N GLU A 14 -31.27 7.10 -7.78
CA GLU A 14 -31.58 5.75 -7.33
C GLU A 14 -30.33 4.86 -7.20
N ARG A 15 -29.22 5.23 -7.84
CA ARG A 15 -27.91 4.55 -7.72
C ARG A 15 -26.97 5.27 -6.77
N ALA A 16 -27.32 6.47 -6.32
CA ALA A 16 -26.48 7.26 -5.43
C ALA A 16 -26.49 6.65 -4.04
N HIS A 17 -25.30 6.31 -3.54
CA HIS A 17 -25.10 5.80 -2.20
C HIS A 17 -23.81 6.38 -1.63
N LEU A 18 -23.75 6.46 -0.30
CA LEU A 18 -22.60 6.98 0.42
C LEU A 18 -21.55 5.88 0.58
N HIS A 19 -20.31 6.20 0.22
CA HIS A 19 -19.14 5.38 0.57
C HIS A 19 -18.43 6.02 1.75
N PHE A 20 -18.12 5.20 2.75
CA PHE A 20 -17.21 5.57 3.83
C PHE A 20 -15.97 4.69 3.74
N GLU A 21 -14.81 5.33 3.58
CA GLU A 21 -13.54 4.63 3.42
C GLU A 21 -12.48 5.27 4.32
N ILE A 22 -11.56 4.45 4.81
CA ILE A 22 -10.35 4.90 5.50
C ILE A 22 -9.17 4.53 4.61
N ASN A 23 -8.47 5.55 4.10
CA ASN A 23 -7.46 5.40 3.08
C ASN A 23 -6.15 6.08 3.46
N PHE A 24 -5.05 5.50 3.00
CA PHE A 24 -3.73 6.12 3.00
C PHE A 24 -3.39 6.61 1.60
N MET A 25 -2.84 7.81 1.49
CA MET A 25 -2.37 8.33 0.23
C MET A 25 -1.01 7.69 -0.12
N ALA A 26 -0.98 6.92 -1.21
CA ALA A 26 0.18 6.18 -1.67
C ALA A 26 1.34 7.09 -2.08
N ASN A 27 1.04 8.14 -2.83
CA ASN A 27 2.02 8.98 -3.49
C ASN A 27 1.59 10.45 -3.46
N GLU A 28 2.53 11.35 -3.11
CA GLU A 28 2.36 12.81 -3.07
C GLU A 28 2.44 13.48 -4.44
N ASN A 29 3.03 12.80 -5.41
CA ASN A 29 3.23 13.26 -6.78
C ASN A 29 2.38 12.45 -7.78
N PHE A 30 1.28 11.85 -7.31
CA PHE A 30 0.44 10.94 -8.09
C PHE A 30 0.02 11.48 -9.45
N THR A 31 -0.33 12.77 -9.56
CA THR A 31 -0.71 13.37 -10.85
C THR A 31 0.42 13.26 -11.89
N THR A 32 1.66 13.54 -11.47
CA THR A 32 2.85 13.39 -12.30
C THR A 32 3.13 11.93 -12.59
N TRP A 33 3.13 11.08 -11.56
CA TRP A 33 3.32 9.64 -11.68
C TRP A 33 2.35 9.04 -12.70
N ARG A 34 1.07 9.42 -12.64
CA ARG A 34 0.01 8.91 -13.52
C ARG A 34 0.18 9.40 -14.95
N LYS A 35 0.58 10.66 -15.15
CA LYS A 35 0.88 11.19 -16.50
C LYS A 35 1.99 10.38 -17.18
N THR A 36 3.01 9.99 -16.42
CA THR A 36 4.13 9.19 -16.92
C THR A 36 3.77 7.72 -17.13
N ASN A 37 3.08 7.09 -16.18
CA ASN A 37 2.85 5.64 -16.19
C ASN A 37 1.55 5.22 -16.90
N LEU A 38 0.58 6.12 -17.02
CA LEU A 38 -0.72 5.89 -17.65
C LEU A 38 -1.08 7.05 -18.61
N PRO A 39 -0.26 7.30 -19.65
CA PRO A 39 -0.47 8.41 -20.57
C PRO A 39 -1.83 8.31 -21.27
N GLY A 40 -2.45 9.46 -21.54
CA GLY A 40 -3.76 9.54 -22.21
C GLY A 40 -4.98 9.20 -21.34
N THR A 41 -4.79 8.84 -20.06
CA THR A 41 -5.90 8.54 -19.15
C THR A 41 -6.36 9.77 -18.37
N ARG A 42 -7.67 9.95 -18.16
CA ARG A 42 -8.26 11.10 -17.43
C ARG A 42 -7.97 11.07 -15.93
N ASN A 43 -7.46 12.16 -15.34
CA ASN A 43 -7.27 12.28 -13.89
C ASN A 43 -8.19 13.34 -13.26
N ASP A 44 -9.50 13.13 -13.35
CA ASP A 44 -10.52 14.11 -12.90
C ASP A 44 -10.48 14.38 -11.38
N HIS A 45 -9.69 13.61 -10.62
CA HIS A 45 -9.59 13.72 -9.16
C HIS A 45 -8.19 14.10 -8.68
N GLY A 46 -7.25 14.37 -9.60
CA GLY A 46 -5.89 14.78 -9.24
C GLY A 46 -5.23 13.80 -8.26
N MET A 47 -4.78 14.32 -7.12
CA MET A 47 -4.17 13.55 -6.03
C MET A 47 -5.15 12.62 -5.28
N TRP A 48 -6.45 12.89 -5.38
CA TRP A 48 -7.52 12.16 -4.69
C TRP A 48 -8.15 11.06 -5.56
N ASN A 49 -7.45 10.65 -6.61
CA ASN A 49 -7.84 9.51 -7.42
C ASN A 49 -7.82 8.23 -6.59
N GLY A 50 -8.83 7.37 -6.71
CA GLY A 50 -8.91 6.11 -5.97
C GLY A 50 -7.72 5.18 -6.19
N GLN A 51 -6.99 5.29 -7.32
CA GLN A 51 -5.75 4.55 -7.54
C GLN A 51 -4.61 4.97 -6.59
N ASN A 52 -4.64 6.21 -6.10
CA ASN A 52 -3.68 6.75 -5.13
C ASN A 52 -4.07 6.48 -3.67
N LEU A 53 -5.26 5.91 -3.44
CA LEU A 53 -5.82 5.69 -2.11
C LEU A 53 -5.75 4.20 -1.77
N ILE A 54 -4.96 3.85 -0.76
CA ILE A 54 -4.82 2.48 -0.27
C ILE A 54 -5.72 2.31 0.95
N GLY A 55 -6.82 1.59 0.76
CA GLY A 55 -7.83 1.39 1.80
C GLY A 55 -7.47 0.36 2.85
N ILE A 56 -7.92 0.62 4.07
CA ILE A 56 -8.09 -0.37 5.14
C ILE A 56 -9.57 -0.54 5.43
N ASP A 57 -9.94 -1.73 5.91
CA ASP A 57 -11.33 -2.09 6.19
C ASP A 57 -11.86 -1.29 7.40
N PRO A 58 -12.81 -0.35 7.21
CA PRO A 58 -13.29 0.48 8.31
C PRO A 58 -14.05 -0.33 9.37
N TRP A 59 -14.70 -1.42 8.98
CA TRP A 59 -15.38 -2.29 9.93
C TRP A 59 -14.39 -2.91 10.91
N LYS A 60 -13.24 -3.39 10.43
CA LYS A 60 -12.18 -3.94 11.29
C LYS A 60 -11.57 -2.89 12.22
N VAL A 61 -11.43 -1.66 11.77
CA VAL A 61 -10.95 -0.54 12.60
C VAL A 61 -11.91 -0.30 13.77
N PHE A 62 -13.20 -0.13 13.49
CA PHE A 62 -14.20 0.13 14.54
C PHE A 62 -14.43 -1.07 15.46
N LEU A 63 -14.41 -2.29 14.90
CA LEU A 63 -14.48 -3.51 15.70
C LEU A 63 -13.32 -3.56 16.69
N GLU A 64 -12.10 -3.24 16.25
CA GLU A 64 -10.95 -3.32 17.14
C GLU A 64 -10.88 -2.17 18.14
N GLN A 65 -11.41 -1.00 17.79
CA GLN A 65 -11.65 0.08 18.75
C GLN A 65 -12.64 -0.35 19.85
N ARG A 66 -13.75 -1.01 19.47
CA ARG A 66 -14.73 -1.55 20.43
C ARG A 66 -14.10 -2.58 21.36
N ASN A 67 -13.32 -3.51 20.81
CA ASN A 67 -12.63 -4.54 21.59
C ASN A 67 -11.55 -3.96 22.51
N ALA A 68 -10.80 -2.95 22.05
CA ALA A 68 -9.81 -2.25 22.88
C ALA A 68 -10.50 -1.59 24.09
N LYS A 69 -11.64 -0.92 23.86
CA LYS A 69 -12.48 -0.37 24.93
C LYS A 69 -12.94 -1.44 25.92
N ALA A 70 -13.43 -2.59 25.44
CA ALA A 70 -13.84 -3.71 26.30
C ALA A 70 -12.68 -4.25 27.17
N ARG A 71 -11.45 -4.25 26.62
CA ARG A 71 -10.21 -4.63 27.31
C ARG A 71 -9.65 -3.52 28.21
N LYS A 72 -10.32 -2.37 28.32
CA LYS A 72 -9.83 -1.16 29.02
C LYS A 72 -8.44 -0.70 28.53
N LYS A 73 -8.17 -0.86 27.23
CA LYS A 73 -6.93 -0.42 26.58
C LYS A 73 -7.21 0.68 25.56
N PRO A 74 -6.31 1.66 25.38
CA PRO A 74 -6.44 2.64 24.30
C PRO A 74 -6.31 1.95 22.94
N PHE A 75 -7.12 2.38 21.97
CA PHE A 75 -6.96 1.98 20.58
C PHE A 75 -5.81 2.75 19.93
N SER A 76 -5.01 2.06 19.13
CA SER A 76 -3.94 2.66 18.32
C SER A 76 -4.11 2.24 16.87
N LEU A 77 -4.38 3.22 15.99
CA LEU A 77 -4.44 2.96 14.55
C LEU A 77 -3.09 2.49 14.00
N LEU A 78 -1.98 2.98 14.57
CA LEU A 78 -0.64 2.53 14.20
C LEU A 78 -0.46 1.04 14.46
N GLU A 79 -0.81 0.56 15.65
CA GLU A 79 -0.69 -0.86 15.99
C GLU A 79 -1.70 -1.72 15.20
N PHE A 80 -2.89 -1.20 14.91
CA PHE A 80 -3.82 -1.84 13.99
C PHE A 80 -3.22 -2.01 12.59
N VAL A 81 -2.52 -1.01 12.06
CA VAL A 81 -1.85 -1.08 10.75
C VAL A 81 -0.70 -2.08 10.79
N LYS A 82 0.17 -2.01 11.79
CA LYS A 82 1.33 -2.91 11.94
C LYS A 82 0.94 -4.38 12.14
N SER A 83 -0.24 -4.65 12.71
CA SER A 83 -0.75 -6.00 12.93
C SER A 83 -1.52 -6.58 11.74
N GLN A 84 -1.74 -5.82 10.65
CA GLN A 84 -2.41 -6.37 9.47
C GLN A 84 -1.63 -7.56 8.90
N PRO A 85 -2.32 -8.63 8.44
CA PRO A 85 -1.67 -9.76 7.79
C PRO A 85 -0.81 -9.33 6.60
N VAL A 86 0.45 -9.76 6.60
CA VAL A 86 1.39 -9.48 5.51
C VAL A 86 1.11 -10.45 4.36
N LEU A 87 0.91 -9.91 3.15
CA LEU A 87 0.82 -10.70 1.93
C LEU A 87 2.21 -11.06 1.41
N CYS A 88 3.10 -10.09 1.32
CA CYS A 88 4.45 -10.30 0.80
C CYS A 88 5.47 -9.33 1.39
N ARG A 89 6.74 -9.75 1.34
CA ARG A 89 7.90 -8.92 1.63
C ARG A 89 8.62 -8.57 0.35
N VAL A 90 8.90 -7.30 0.12
CA VAL A 90 9.65 -6.81 -1.03
C VAL A 90 10.84 -5.96 -0.58
N LYS A 91 12.00 -6.16 -1.21
CA LYS A 91 13.18 -5.34 -1.00
C LYS A 91 13.27 -4.29 -2.11
N ILE A 92 13.51 -3.04 -1.75
CA ILE A 92 13.54 -1.91 -2.67
C ILE A 92 14.79 -1.07 -2.40
N GLY A 93 15.57 -0.80 -3.44
CA GLY A 93 16.75 0.06 -3.40
C GLY A 93 16.33 1.51 -3.57
N LYS A 94 15.78 2.12 -2.52
CA LYS A 94 15.34 3.52 -2.55
C LYS A 94 15.63 4.18 -1.22
N SER A 95 16.77 4.85 -1.11
CA SER A 95 17.20 5.49 0.14
C SER A 95 16.22 6.55 0.63
N ASN A 96 15.72 7.41 -0.28
CA ASN A 96 14.74 8.46 0.00
C ASN A 96 13.30 8.02 -0.35
N LEU A 97 12.82 6.95 0.29
CA LEU A 97 11.47 6.44 0.07
C LEU A 97 10.42 7.37 0.70
N LYS A 98 9.57 7.99 -0.12
CA LYS A 98 8.53 8.94 0.34
C LYS A 98 7.61 8.35 1.40
N TRP A 99 7.22 7.08 1.25
CA TRP A 99 6.40 6.38 2.25
C TRP A 99 7.09 6.31 3.61
N ALA A 100 8.39 6.01 3.67
CA ALA A 100 9.16 5.95 4.91
C ALA A 100 9.24 7.33 5.59
N ASN A 101 9.42 8.40 4.80
CA ASN A 101 9.46 9.77 5.32
C ASN A 101 8.10 10.23 5.88
N ARG A 102 7.01 9.82 5.21
CA ARG A 102 5.64 10.18 5.59
C ARG A 102 5.16 9.41 6.81
N PHE A 103 5.51 8.13 6.92
CA PHE A 103 5.10 7.24 8.00
C PHE A 103 6.31 6.68 8.75
N PRO A 104 7.13 7.53 9.40
CA PRO A 104 8.33 7.08 10.10
C PRO A 104 8.01 6.11 11.25
N GLN A 105 6.80 6.13 11.79
CA GLN A 105 6.33 5.22 12.84
C GLN A 105 6.18 3.76 12.36
N LEU A 106 6.15 3.53 11.04
CA LEU A 106 6.16 2.19 10.44
C LEU A 106 7.57 1.68 10.14
N VAL A 107 8.59 2.53 10.29
CA VAL A 107 9.98 2.20 10.02
C VAL A 107 10.65 1.65 11.29
N VAL A 108 11.22 0.45 11.19
CA VAL A 108 12.03 -0.13 12.26
C VAL A 108 13.28 0.71 12.45
N LYS A 109 13.63 0.99 13.71
CA LYS A 109 14.86 1.71 14.04
C LYS A 109 16.06 0.97 13.46
N LYS A 110 16.83 1.65 12.60
CA LYS A 110 18.05 1.08 12.04
C LYS A 110 19.05 0.78 13.16
N SER A 111 19.63 -0.42 13.13
CA SER A 111 20.81 -0.77 13.92
C SER A 111 22.08 -0.48 13.11
N GLY A 112 23.05 0.21 13.72
CA GLY A 112 24.37 0.47 13.12
C GLY A 112 24.49 1.80 12.38
N ALA A 113 25.74 2.14 12.02
CA ALA A 113 26.11 3.44 11.45
C ALA A 113 26.03 3.51 9.91
N GLN A 114 25.80 2.39 9.23
CA GLN A 114 25.76 2.35 7.76
C GLN A 114 24.60 3.19 7.20
N PRO A 115 24.81 3.99 6.14
CA PRO A 115 23.73 4.75 5.50
C PRO A 115 22.60 3.84 4.99
N VAL A 116 21.37 4.37 4.92
CA VAL A 116 20.22 3.66 4.36
C VAL A 116 20.34 3.59 2.84
N GLY A 117 20.32 2.37 2.30
CA GLY A 117 20.30 2.11 0.85
C GLY A 117 18.89 1.91 0.28
N GLY A 118 17.94 1.58 1.15
CA GLY A 118 16.60 1.19 0.75
C GLY A 118 15.82 0.60 1.90
N TYR A 119 14.78 -0.17 1.58
CA TYR A 119 13.89 -0.77 2.58
C TYR A 119 13.43 -2.17 2.16
N GLU A 120 13.36 -3.08 3.13
CA GLU A 120 12.48 -4.24 3.07
C GLU A 120 11.10 -3.82 3.57
N ILE A 121 10.07 -4.04 2.75
CA ILE A 121 8.71 -3.57 2.98
C ILE A 121 7.79 -4.77 3.09
N CYS A 122 7.05 -4.84 4.21
CA CYS A 122 5.93 -5.76 4.36
C CYS A 122 4.66 -5.11 3.79
N LEU A 123 4.09 -5.71 2.75
CA LEU A 123 2.85 -5.27 2.13
C LEU A 123 1.71 -6.17 2.58
N ASN A 124 0.59 -5.60 3.04
CA ASN A 124 -0.64 -6.37 3.23
C ASN A 124 -1.30 -6.70 1.87
N SER A 125 -2.43 -7.41 1.90
CA SER A 125 -3.15 -7.81 0.68
C SER A 125 -3.74 -6.66 -0.14
N ASN A 126 -3.95 -5.49 0.46
CA ASN A 126 -4.31 -4.26 -0.23
C ASN A 126 -3.07 -3.49 -0.75
N GLY A 127 -1.86 -4.00 -0.53
CA GLY A 127 -0.61 -3.33 -0.91
C GLY A 127 -0.25 -2.16 0.00
N LEU A 128 -0.86 -2.05 1.18
CA LEU A 128 -0.44 -1.08 2.19
C LEU A 128 0.89 -1.53 2.78
N PRO A 129 1.93 -0.68 2.79
CA PRO A 129 3.11 -0.93 3.60
C PRO A 129 2.77 -0.84 5.08
N VAL A 130 2.94 -1.95 5.81
CA VAL A 130 2.57 -2.06 7.23
C VAL A 130 3.79 -2.11 8.15
N ASN A 131 4.98 -2.36 7.59
CA ASN A 131 6.26 -2.35 8.28
C ASN A 131 7.39 -2.15 7.26
N LEU A 132 8.40 -1.35 7.61
CA LEU A 132 9.57 -1.10 6.79
C LEU A 132 10.85 -1.32 7.61
N THR A 133 11.75 -2.16 7.11
CA THR A 133 13.08 -2.37 7.70
C THR A 133 14.14 -1.73 6.79
N PRO A 134 14.91 -0.74 7.26
CA PRO A 134 15.97 -0.13 6.46
C PRO A 134 17.05 -1.15 6.11
N ILE A 135 17.54 -1.11 4.86
CA ILE A 135 18.70 -1.91 4.43
C ILE A 135 19.92 -1.02 4.25
N ASN A 136 21.12 -1.59 4.26
CA ASN A 136 22.35 -0.85 4.07
C ASN A 136 22.55 -0.43 2.62
N LYS A 137 23.23 0.70 2.44
CA LYS A 137 23.68 1.14 1.12
C LYS A 137 24.55 0.06 0.48
N GLY A 138 24.28 -0.27 -0.78
CA GLY A 138 24.97 -1.32 -1.53
C GLY A 138 24.33 -2.71 -1.45
N GLU A 139 23.32 -2.94 -0.61
CA GLU A 139 22.60 -4.24 -0.60
C GLU A 139 21.68 -4.44 -1.82
N LEU A 140 21.25 -3.34 -2.45
CA LEU A 140 20.38 -3.35 -3.63
C LEU A 140 20.63 -2.11 -4.47
N GLU A 141 20.57 -2.24 -5.81
CA GLU A 141 20.76 -1.12 -6.74
C GLU A 141 19.61 -0.11 -6.66
N GLU A 142 19.87 1.15 -7.00
CA GLU A 142 18.86 2.21 -6.96
C GLU A 142 17.67 1.88 -7.91
N ASN A 143 16.46 1.97 -7.37
CA ASN A 143 15.18 1.58 -7.96
C ASN A 143 15.01 0.07 -8.28
N GLU A 144 15.97 -0.79 -7.90
CA GLU A 144 15.78 -2.24 -8.01
C GLU A 144 14.72 -2.72 -7.01
N VAL A 145 13.93 -3.72 -7.42
CA VAL A 145 12.86 -4.34 -6.61
C VAL A 145 13.01 -5.85 -6.63
N LYS A 146 13.07 -6.49 -5.47
CA LYS A 146 13.10 -7.95 -5.31
C LYS A 146 11.94 -8.42 -4.43
N LEU A 147 11.19 -9.42 -4.90
CA LEU A 147 10.22 -10.13 -4.06
C LEU A 147 10.97 -11.14 -3.20
N LEU A 148 10.87 -11.02 -1.88
CA LEU A 148 11.57 -11.89 -0.94
C LEU A 148 10.72 -13.09 -0.53
N GLU A 149 9.46 -12.82 -0.18
CA GLU A 149 8.57 -13.84 0.39
C GLU A 149 7.11 -13.50 0.10
N VAL A 150 6.27 -14.53 0.01
CA VAL A 150 4.82 -14.43 -0.03
C VAL A 150 4.24 -15.37 1.02
N PHE A 151 3.29 -14.86 1.81
CA PHE A 151 2.57 -15.64 2.82
C PHE A 151 1.29 -16.23 2.21
N PRO A 152 1.23 -17.57 2.00
CA PRO A 152 0.13 -18.17 1.23
C PRO A 152 -1.25 -17.99 1.87
N ASP A 153 -1.35 -17.94 3.19
CA ASP A 153 -2.63 -17.81 3.88
C ASP A 153 -3.23 -16.41 3.69
N ALA A 154 -2.40 -15.36 3.77
CA ALA A 154 -2.81 -13.99 3.46
C ALA A 154 -3.21 -13.83 1.97
N TYR A 155 -2.52 -14.54 1.06
CA TYR A 155 -2.87 -14.57 -0.35
C TYR A 155 -4.25 -15.23 -0.59
N LYS A 156 -4.49 -16.40 0.00
CA LYS A 156 -5.78 -17.11 -0.11
C LYS A 156 -6.95 -16.32 0.47
N ALA A 157 -6.72 -15.62 1.58
CA ALA A 157 -7.75 -14.83 2.26
C ALA A 157 -8.18 -13.56 1.47
N ALA A 158 -7.35 -13.08 0.53
CA ALA A 158 -7.61 -11.83 -0.19
C ALA A 158 -7.12 -11.86 -1.65
N PRO A 159 -7.81 -12.59 -2.54
CA PRO A 159 -7.33 -12.87 -3.90
C PRO A 159 -7.50 -11.71 -4.90
N CYS A 160 -8.22 -10.64 -4.55
CA CYS A 160 -8.72 -9.67 -5.53
C CYS A 160 -7.64 -8.75 -6.13
N LYS A 161 -6.71 -8.23 -5.32
CA LYS A 161 -5.74 -7.22 -5.80
C LYS A 161 -4.63 -7.82 -6.68
N LYS A 162 -4.35 -9.13 -6.52
CA LYS A 162 -3.41 -9.91 -7.33
C LYS A 162 -2.04 -9.23 -7.49
N LEU A 163 -1.43 -8.77 -6.39
CA LEU A 163 -0.09 -8.15 -6.42
C LEU A 163 1.01 -9.16 -6.77
N VAL A 164 0.83 -10.40 -6.33
CA VAL A 164 1.70 -11.53 -6.61
C VAL A 164 0.88 -12.66 -7.23
N PHE A 165 1.56 -13.57 -7.91
CA PHE A 165 0.97 -14.83 -8.35
C PHE A 165 2.01 -15.95 -8.28
N LYS A 166 1.52 -17.18 -8.20
CA LYS A 166 2.36 -18.37 -8.17
C LYS A 166 2.53 -18.89 -9.61
N LYS A 167 3.77 -18.91 -10.11
CA LYS A 167 4.16 -19.49 -11.39
C LYS A 167 4.90 -20.80 -11.14
N GLY A 168 4.20 -21.93 -11.26
CA GLY A 168 4.72 -23.23 -10.83
C GLY A 168 5.00 -23.23 -9.32
N GLN A 169 6.26 -23.46 -8.94
CA GLN A 169 6.68 -23.45 -7.54
C GLN A 169 7.14 -22.08 -7.02
N GLN A 170 7.32 -21.10 -7.90
CA GLN A 170 7.86 -19.79 -7.52
C GLN A 170 6.79 -18.71 -7.47
N TRP A 171 6.92 -17.79 -6.51
CA TRP A 171 6.12 -16.58 -6.45
C TRP A 171 6.78 -15.46 -7.24
N THR A 172 5.98 -14.66 -7.92
CA THR A 172 6.46 -13.48 -8.66
C THR A 172 5.46 -12.33 -8.56
N LEU A 173 5.95 -11.10 -8.69
CA LEU A 173 5.12 -9.91 -8.84
C LEU A 173 4.36 -9.97 -10.17
N THR A 174 3.06 -9.66 -10.13
CA THR A 174 2.26 -9.43 -11.35
C THR A 174 2.59 -8.06 -11.95
N ALA A 175 2.10 -7.77 -13.15
CA ALA A 175 2.13 -6.41 -13.70
C ALA A 175 1.48 -5.39 -12.74
N LYS A 176 0.34 -5.73 -12.12
CA LYS A 176 -0.33 -4.89 -11.12
C LYS A 176 0.54 -4.68 -9.87
N GLY A 177 1.22 -5.73 -9.40
CA GLY A 177 2.16 -5.64 -8.28
C GLY A 177 3.34 -4.72 -8.59
N LYS A 178 3.93 -4.85 -9.77
CA LYS A 178 5.01 -3.95 -10.22
C LYS A 178 4.55 -2.51 -10.32
N THR A 179 3.38 -2.24 -10.91
CA THR A 179 2.80 -0.89 -10.97
C THR A 179 2.51 -0.32 -9.57
N HIS A 180 1.97 -1.13 -8.66
CA HIS A 180 1.70 -0.71 -7.28
C HIS A 180 2.98 -0.38 -6.51
N ILE A 181 4.05 -1.17 -6.68
CA ILE A 181 5.35 -0.85 -6.08
C ILE A 181 5.93 0.41 -6.73
N ASN A 182 5.83 0.54 -8.05
CA ASN A 182 6.28 1.75 -8.76
C ASN A 182 5.57 3.02 -8.24
N LEU A 183 4.28 2.92 -7.94
CA LEU A 183 3.49 3.99 -7.32
C LEU A 183 4.01 4.39 -5.93
N LEU A 184 4.52 3.44 -5.14
CA LEU A 184 5.04 3.71 -3.79
C LEU A 184 6.46 4.33 -3.80
N ILE A 185 7.25 4.08 -4.84
CA ILE A 185 8.68 4.46 -4.89
C ILE A 185 8.97 5.77 -5.63
N ASN A 186 8.10 6.20 -6.55
CA ASN A 186 8.32 7.34 -7.45
C ASN A 186 7.21 8.37 -7.34
#